data_AF-A0AB39K8S0-F1
#
_entry.id   AF-A0AB39K8S0-F1
#
_cell.length_a   1.000
_cell.length_b   1.000
_cell.length_c   1.000
_cell.angle_alpha   90.00
_cell.angle_beta   90.00
_cell.angle_gamma   90.00
#
_symmetry.space_group_name_H-M   'P 1'
#
loop_
_entity.id
_entity.type
_entity.pdbx_description
1 polymer ?
#
loop_
_entity_poly.entity_id
_entity_poly.type
_entity_poly.pdbx_seq_one_letter_code
_entity_poly.pdbx_strand_id
1 'polypeptide(L)'
;MTVALNYASLVTQTFCDNAIRSVMMIDDEFLSYPALIEGLKSKQVLATKLVENSSRAAELEKFFQSKNILCDIDNSAEHAQWDKIRKSDLIIIDYHLENDSPKKTLEILNDLQTSQHMNLAVVYTNEPLETVWKQIASSLVKKHKTSDVLLELDIDELDEIWEKIILDDTYNLSNDEISEYLNTKLPPKRISNTIDADEELFSISSIIKAKYDNPNDDFQLIDNLSTLICNYQLEQISDEFGINPTIESSKFISNKNGNKWIKINNIFICLVNKVDRSTSIDTPPQKIWDTLNESLIEWKPTYYQLMQSEIQNFIESNAFAFSSKHDNEILSQAAWLNEILKSTELSQFNIIQSLFKNLSEDLFFKFKKSSSLNRYIDNIFLVYKEKFTNYPSSNQQKSLEFCAKEMNIAIGQDTYQDMYHALNMHASSKNYEEKHISTGTVFLDKTSVHDKFHRTLILSGFCLLKIAKISLNSSFFPKPIKR
;
A
#
# COMPACT_ATOMS: atom_id res chain seq x y z
N MET A 1 8.80 -36.60 -3.87
CA MET A 1 9.48 -35.45 -4.51
C MET A 1 9.09 -34.21 -3.74
N THR A 2 9.91 -33.80 -2.78
CA THR A 2 9.76 -32.52 -2.08
C THR A 2 10.18 -31.42 -3.05
N VAL A 3 9.20 -30.71 -3.63
CA VAL A 3 9.46 -29.45 -4.32
C VAL A 3 10.24 -28.58 -3.34
N ALA A 4 11.44 -28.13 -3.73
CA ALA A 4 12.23 -27.24 -2.90
C ALA A 4 11.37 -26.02 -2.56
N LEU A 5 11.15 -25.79 -1.26
CA LEU A 5 10.38 -24.67 -0.75
C LEU A 5 11.08 -23.37 -1.14
N ASN A 6 10.55 -22.70 -2.17
CA ASN A 6 11.13 -21.47 -2.69
C ASN A 6 10.26 -20.28 -2.27
N TYR A 7 10.86 -19.21 -1.79
CA TYR A 7 10.18 -17.95 -1.49
C TYR A 7 9.26 -17.50 -2.64
N ALA A 8 9.71 -17.60 -3.89
CA ALA A 8 8.92 -17.24 -5.06
C ALA A 8 7.61 -18.04 -5.18
N SER A 9 7.63 -19.32 -4.79
CA SER A 9 6.43 -20.16 -4.78
C SER A 9 5.43 -19.73 -3.71
N LEU A 10 5.90 -19.27 -2.55
CA LEU A 10 5.04 -18.76 -1.47
C LEU A 10 4.34 -17.46 -1.87
N VAL A 11 5.08 -16.55 -2.54
CA VAL A 11 4.53 -15.30 -3.08
C VAL A 11 3.45 -15.60 -4.13
N THR A 12 3.77 -16.45 -5.11
CA THR A 12 2.84 -16.82 -6.18
C THR A 12 1.58 -17.50 -5.62
N GLN A 13 1.78 -18.41 -4.67
CA GLN A 13 0.66 -19.11 -4.03
C GLN A 13 -0.28 -18.13 -3.33
N THR A 14 0.25 -17.17 -2.56
CA THR A 14 -0.60 -16.26 -1.76
C THR A 14 -1.23 -15.15 -2.57
N PHE A 15 -0.51 -14.50 -3.47
CA PHE A 15 -1.05 -13.35 -4.19
C PHE A 15 -1.74 -13.71 -5.51
N CYS A 16 -1.50 -14.91 -6.06
CA CYS A 16 -2.11 -15.34 -7.31
C CYS A 16 -3.00 -16.57 -7.13
N ASP A 17 -2.42 -17.73 -6.81
CA ASP A 17 -3.17 -19.01 -6.86
C ASP A 17 -4.32 -19.08 -5.83
N ASN A 18 -4.12 -18.49 -4.65
CA ASN A 18 -5.10 -18.46 -3.58
C ASN A 18 -6.02 -17.23 -3.63
N ALA A 19 -5.49 -16.07 -4.04
CA ALA A 19 -6.22 -14.80 -4.01
C ALA A 19 -7.11 -14.60 -5.25
N ILE A 20 -6.61 -14.93 -6.45
CA ILE A 20 -7.30 -14.57 -7.70
C ILE A 20 -8.36 -15.63 -8.03
N ARG A 21 -9.63 -15.28 -7.82
CA ARG A 21 -10.81 -16.08 -8.20
C ARG A 21 -11.65 -15.41 -9.27
N SER A 22 -11.51 -14.09 -9.39
CA SER A 22 -12.20 -13.25 -10.36
C SER A 22 -11.22 -12.27 -11.03
N VAL A 23 -11.42 -12.06 -12.33
CA VAL A 23 -10.71 -11.09 -13.16
C VAL A 23 -11.72 -10.22 -13.85
N MET A 24 -11.52 -8.90 -13.79
CA MET A 24 -12.27 -7.93 -14.56
C MET A 24 -11.36 -7.32 -15.62
N MET A 25 -11.76 -7.45 -16.87
CA MET A 25 -11.08 -6.87 -18.02
C MET A 25 -11.84 -5.63 -18.51
N ILE A 26 -11.14 -4.52 -18.69
CA ILE A 26 -11.72 -3.25 -19.11
C ILE A 26 -10.90 -2.69 -20.27
N ASP A 27 -11.52 -2.54 -21.44
CA ASP A 27 -10.94 -1.97 -22.66
C ASP A 27 -12.11 -1.46 -23.52
N ASP A 28 -12.10 -0.19 -23.91
CA ASP A 28 -13.16 0.43 -24.72
C ASP A 28 -13.12 0.01 -26.19
N GLU A 29 -12.02 -0.61 -26.64
CA GLU A 29 -11.92 -1.20 -27.97
C GLU A 29 -12.52 -2.62 -28.05
N PHE A 30 -13.14 -3.14 -26.99
CA PHE A 30 -13.82 -4.44 -27.00
C PHE A 30 -15.27 -4.34 -27.47
N LEU A 31 -15.66 -5.29 -28.31
CA LEU A 31 -17.02 -5.39 -28.82
C LEU A 31 -17.92 -6.12 -27.82
N SER A 32 -18.96 -5.46 -27.32
CA SER A 32 -19.95 -6.11 -26.46
C SER A 32 -20.78 -7.14 -27.22
N TYR A 33 -21.28 -8.16 -26.52
CA TYR A 33 -22.16 -9.17 -27.12
C TYR A 33 -23.41 -8.55 -27.80
N PRO A 34 -24.12 -7.56 -27.20
CA PRO A 34 -25.22 -6.88 -27.88
C PRO A 34 -24.78 -6.19 -29.18
N ALA A 35 -23.67 -5.46 -29.16
CA ALA A 35 -23.14 -4.79 -30.35
C ALA A 35 -22.74 -5.79 -31.45
N LEU A 36 -22.19 -6.94 -31.07
CA LEU A 36 -21.86 -8.03 -31.99
C LEU A 36 -23.11 -8.56 -32.70
N ILE A 37 -24.16 -8.84 -31.94
CA ILE A 37 -25.42 -9.35 -32.48
C ILE A 37 -26.12 -8.30 -33.35
N GLU A 38 -26.10 -7.03 -32.96
CA GLU A 38 -26.65 -5.95 -33.78
C GLU A 38 -25.88 -5.78 -35.11
N GLY A 39 -24.54 -5.80 -35.08
CA GLY A 39 -23.71 -5.74 -36.28
C GLY A 39 -23.98 -6.92 -37.23
N LEU A 40 -24.12 -8.14 -36.68
CA LEU A 40 -24.49 -9.32 -37.47
C LEU A 40 -25.90 -9.22 -38.06
N LYS A 41 -26.87 -8.68 -37.31
CA LYS A 41 -28.26 -8.49 -37.78
C LYS A 41 -28.36 -7.40 -38.86
N SER A 42 -27.61 -6.31 -38.71
CA SER A 42 -27.64 -5.15 -39.62
C SER A 42 -26.84 -5.38 -40.91
N LYS A 43 -26.08 -6.48 -41.02
CA LYS A 43 -25.09 -6.73 -42.08
C LYS A 43 -24.07 -5.60 -42.23
N GLN A 44 -23.85 -4.80 -41.19
CA GLN A 44 -22.76 -3.82 -41.18
C GLN A 44 -21.43 -4.58 -41.16
N VAL A 45 -20.47 -4.09 -41.95
CA VAL A 45 -19.08 -4.53 -41.85
C VAL A 45 -18.54 -4.00 -40.53
N LEU A 46 -18.40 -4.89 -39.55
CA LEU A 46 -17.69 -4.58 -38.30
C LEU A 46 -16.25 -4.21 -38.65
N ALA A 47 -15.72 -3.15 -38.05
CA ALA A 47 -14.35 -2.73 -38.31
C ALA A 47 -13.37 -3.85 -37.92
N THR A 48 -12.45 -4.21 -38.82
CA THR A 48 -11.49 -5.30 -38.61
C THR A 48 -10.70 -5.16 -37.31
N LYS A 49 -10.31 -3.93 -36.96
CA LYS A 49 -9.58 -3.61 -35.71
C LYS A 49 -10.36 -3.98 -34.44
N LEU A 50 -11.67 -3.74 -34.42
CA LEU A 50 -12.53 -4.10 -33.27
C LEU A 50 -12.67 -5.61 -33.11
N VAL A 51 -12.71 -6.35 -34.23
CA VAL A 51 -12.78 -7.82 -34.21
C VAL A 51 -11.45 -8.41 -33.74
N GLU A 52 -10.32 -7.86 -34.18
CA GLU A 52 -8.97 -8.24 -33.73
C GLU A 52 -8.79 -7.98 -32.22
N ASN A 53 -9.13 -6.79 -31.74
CA ASN A 53 -9.08 -6.45 -30.32
C ASN A 53 -10.01 -7.35 -29.48
N SER A 54 -11.19 -7.69 -29.99
CA SER A 54 -12.12 -8.61 -29.31
C SER A 54 -11.63 -10.06 -29.32
N SER A 55 -10.82 -10.46 -30.32
CA SER A 55 -10.16 -11.76 -30.34
C SER A 55 -9.18 -11.90 -29.17
N ARG A 56 -8.44 -10.83 -28.86
CA ARG A 56 -7.55 -10.77 -27.69
C ARG A 56 -8.33 -10.97 -26.38
N ALA A 57 -9.49 -10.33 -26.24
CA ALA A 57 -10.36 -10.51 -25.08
C ALA A 57 -10.79 -11.98 -24.92
N ALA A 58 -11.19 -12.63 -26.01
CA ALA A 58 -11.58 -14.04 -26.01
C ALA A 58 -10.42 -15.00 -25.68
N GLU A 59 -9.19 -14.70 -26.09
CA GLU A 59 -8.02 -15.49 -25.71
C GLU A 59 -7.69 -15.37 -24.21
N LEU A 60 -7.79 -14.15 -23.66
CA LEU A 60 -7.62 -13.89 -22.23
C LEU A 60 -8.70 -14.60 -21.42
N GLU A 61 -9.96 -14.52 -21.84
CA GLU A 61 -11.07 -15.22 -21.19
C GLU A 61 -10.84 -16.74 -21.15
N LYS A 62 -10.47 -17.35 -22.28
CA LYS A 62 -10.15 -18.79 -22.36
C LYS A 62 -9.00 -19.18 -21.44
N PHE A 63 -7.97 -18.33 -21.34
CA PHE A 63 -6.85 -18.56 -20.46
C PHE A 63 -7.27 -18.59 -18.99
N PHE A 64 -8.03 -17.60 -18.52
CA PHE A 64 -8.50 -17.57 -17.13
C PHE A 64 -9.50 -18.68 -16.81
N GLN A 65 -10.38 -19.03 -17.76
CA GLN A 65 -11.27 -20.19 -17.65
C GLN A 65 -10.47 -21.50 -17.49
N SER A 66 -9.36 -21.66 -18.21
CA SER A 66 -8.49 -22.85 -18.07
C SER A 66 -7.85 -22.97 -16.68
N LYS A 67 -7.76 -21.86 -15.94
CA LYS A 67 -7.32 -21.79 -14.54
C LYS A 67 -8.47 -21.88 -13.53
N ASN A 68 -9.71 -22.08 -13.97
CA ASN A 68 -10.94 -22.01 -13.16
C ASN A 68 -11.16 -20.64 -12.48
N ILE A 69 -10.79 -19.57 -13.17
CA ILE A 69 -10.96 -18.18 -12.71
C ILE A 69 -12.09 -17.53 -13.52
N LEU A 70 -13.01 -16.85 -12.84
CA LEU A 70 -14.08 -16.09 -13.50
C LEU A 70 -13.46 -14.89 -14.21
N CYS A 71 -13.82 -14.65 -15.47
CA CYS A 71 -13.33 -13.51 -16.23
C CYS A 71 -14.51 -12.74 -16.82
N ASP A 72 -14.73 -11.53 -16.32
CA ASP A 72 -15.74 -10.61 -16.82
C ASP A 72 -15.07 -9.58 -17.73
N ILE A 73 -15.68 -9.31 -18.89
CA ILE A 73 -15.21 -8.32 -19.85
C ILE A 73 -16.21 -7.16 -19.88
N ASP A 74 -15.71 -5.94 -19.65
CA ASP A 74 -16.47 -4.70 -19.75
C ASP A 74 -15.88 -3.81 -20.85
N ASN A 75 -16.77 -3.17 -21.61
CA ASN A 75 -16.44 -2.30 -22.73
C ASN A 75 -16.74 -0.82 -22.43
N SER A 76 -17.15 -0.49 -21.20
CA SER A 76 -17.59 0.85 -20.86
C SER A 76 -17.05 1.29 -19.50
N ALA A 77 -16.19 2.30 -19.50
CA ALA A 77 -15.79 2.97 -18.27
C ALA A 77 -16.90 3.88 -17.69
N GLU A 78 -17.95 4.16 -18.46
CA GLU A 78 -19.15 4.91 -18.04
C GLU A 78 -20.19 4.06 -17.26
N HIS A 79 -20.20 2.74 -17.46
CA HIS A 79 -21.14 1.83 -16.77
C HIS A 79 -20.47 0.72 -15.98
N ALA A 80 -19.14 0.71 -15.92
CA ALA A 80 -18.42 -0.15 -14.98
C ALA A 80 -19.00 0.09 -13.59
N GLN A 81 -19.76 -0.88 -13.11
CA GLN A 81 -20.34 -0.80 -11.77
C GLN A 81 -19.13 -0.79 -10.85
N TRP A 82 -18.81 0.36 -10.28
CA TRP A 82 -17.66 0.55 -9.39
C TRP A 82 -17.59 -0.51 -8.29
N ASP A 83 -18.76 -0.98 -7.85
CA ASP A 83 -18.90 -2.09 -6.91
C ASP A 83 -18.36 -3.42 -7.45
N LYS A 84 -18.43 -3.68 -8.76
CA LYS A 84 -17.82 -4.87 -9.39
C LYS A 84 -16.32 -4.74 -9.51
N ILE A 85 -15.80 -3.58 -9.94
CA ILE A 85 -14.34 -3.34 -10.01
C ILE A 85 -13.72 -3.58 -8.63
N ARG A 86 -14.31 -3.01 -7.57
CA ARG A 86 -13.84 -3.16 -6.18
C ARG A 86 -13.95 -4.57 -5.61
N LYS A 87 -14.74 -5.45 -6.22
CA LYS A 87 -14.94 -6.84 -5.79
C LYS A 87 -14.10 -7.83 -6.60
N SER A 88 -13.44 -7.38 -7.66
CA SER A 88 -12.58 -8.22 -8.48
C SER A 88 -11.23 -8.39 -7.80
N ASP A 89 -10.71 -9.61 -7.79
CA ASP A 89 -9.41 -9.91 -7.17
C ASP A 89 -8.24 -9.41 -8.05
N LEU A 90 -8.44 -9.42 -9.37
CA LEU A 90 -7.52 -8.88 -10.37
C LEU A 90 -8.27 -7.99 -11.36
N ILE A 91 -7.69 -6.85 -11.70
CA ILE A 91 -8.20 -5.93 -12.72
C ILE A 91 -7.17 -5.87 -13.85
N ILE A 92 -7.60 -6.11 -15.08
CA ILE A 92 -6.79 -5.89 -16.28
C ILE A 92 -7.43 -4.74 -17.03
N ILE A 93 -6.72 -3.63 -17.15
CA ILE A 93 -7.26 -2.36 -17.62
C ILE A 93 -6.40 -1.81 -18.75
N ASP A 94 -7.03 -1.36 -19.83
CA ASP A 94 -6.33 -0.57 -20.83
C ASP A 94 -5.85 0.74 -20.21
N TYR A 95 -4.67 1.21 -20.61
CA TYR A 95 -4.25 2.53 -20.15
C TYR A 95 -5.14 3.64 -20.71
N HIS A 96 -5.63 3.50 -21.94
CA HIS A 96 -6.42 4.51 -22.64
C HIS A 96 -7.90 4.15 -22.78
N LEU A 97 -8.63 4.12 -21.66
CA LEU A 97 -10.02 3.66 -21.63
C LEU A 97 -11.06 4.58 -22.29
N GLU A 98 -10.80 5.88 -22.46
CA GLU A 98 -11.78 6.79 -23.06
C GLU A 98 -11.07 7.84 -23.92
N ASN A 99 -11.46 7.94 -25.19
CA ASN A 99 -10.94 8.94 -26.13
C ASN A 99 -9.41 8.96 -26.23
N ASP A 100 -8.78 7.79 -26.16
CA ASP A 100 -7.31 7.67 -26.16
C ASP A 100 -6.65 8.43 -24.99
N SER A 101 -7.37 8.64 -23.88
CA SER A 101 -6.89 9.37 -22.70
C SER A 101 -6.68 8.46 -21.49
N PRO A 102 -5.56 8.63 -20.75
CA PRO A 102 -5.30 7.83 -19.56
C PRO A 102 -6.03 8.29 -18.30
N LYS A 103 -6.71 9.43 -18.36
CA LYS A 103 -7.37 10.06 -17.21
C LYS A 103 -8.30 9.10 -16.46
N LYS A 104 -9.15 8.39 -17.19
CA LYS A 104 -10.14 7.48 -16.59
C LYS A 104 -9.50 6.30 -15.87
N THR A 105 -8.45 5.72 -16.46
CA THR A 105 -7.67 4.64 -15.85
C THR A 105 -6.99 5.14 -14.58
N LEU A 106 -6.39 6.32 -14.61
CA LEU A 106 -5.75 6.92 -13.44
C LEU A 106 -6.77 7.26 -12.32
N GLU A 107 -7.99 7.72 -12.65
CA GLU A 107 -9.09 7.89 -11.69
C GLU A 107 -9.45 6.56 -11.01
N ILE A 108 -9.62 5.48 -11.79
CA ILE A 108 -9.90 4.14 -11.26
C ILE A 108 -8.77 3.67 -10.33
N LEU A 109 -7.52 3.83 -10.75
CA LEU A 109 -6.36 3.44 -9.93
C LEU A 109 -6.27 4.26 -8.64
N ASN A 110 -6.60 5.55 -8.68
CA ASN A 110 -6.64 6.42 -7.50
C ASN A 110 -7.73 5.97 -6.52
N ASP A 111 -8.92 5.64 -7.00
CA ASP A 111 -10.02 5.17 -6.15
C ASP A 111 -9.71 3.83 -5.47
N LEU A 112 -9.04 2.92 -6.18
CA LEU A 112 -8.61 1.64 -5.63
C LEU A 112 -7.59 1.77 -4.49
N GLN A 113 -6.80 2.85 -4.44
CA GLN A 113 -5.90 3.09 -3.31
C GLN A 113 -6.63 3.24 -1.97
N THR A 114 -7.88 3.70 -2.02
CA THR A 114 -8.71 4.01 -0.84
C THR A 114 -9.46 2.79 -0.27
N SER A 115 -9.41 1.67 -0.98
CA SER A 115 -10.10 0.44 -0.59
C SER A 115 -9.52 -0.18 0.69
N GLN A 116 -10.29 -1.06 1.35
CA GLN A 116 -9.86 -1.74 2.58
C GLN A 116 -8.94 -2.95 2.33
N HIS A 117 -8.95 -3.48 1.11
CA HIS A 117 -8.23 -4.68 0.72
C HIS A 117 -7.17 -4.33 -0.33
N MET A 118 -6.12 -5.15 -0.44
CA MET A 118 -5.10 -4.96 -1.46
C MET A 118 -5.68 -5.34 -2.84
N ASN A 119 -5.68 -4.41 -3.79
CA ASN A 119 -6.10 -4.67 -5.17
C ASN A 119 -4.88 -4.98 -6.05
N LEU A 120 -5.04 -5.95 -6.95
CA LEU A 120 -4.10 -6.22 -8.02
C LEU A 120 -4.63 -5.62 -9.32
N ALA A 121 -3.84 -4.77 -9.96
CA ALA A 121 -4.15 -4.19 -11.25
C ALA A 121 -3.02 -4.45 -12.24
N VAL A 122 -3.37 -4.82 -13.46
CA VAL A 122 -2.48 -4.90 -14.61
C VAL A 122 -2.92 -3.85 -15.61
N VAL A 123 -2.09 -2.83 -15.79
CA VAL A 123 -2.27 -1.81 -16.83
C VAL A 123 -1.61 -2.33 -18.09
N TYR A 124 -2.42 -2.49 -19.13
CA TYR A 124 -2.02 -3.11 -20.39
C TYR A 124 -2.10 -2.08 -21.51
N THR A 125 -0.98 -1.73 -22.14
CA THR A 125 -0.87 -0.53 -23.00
C THR A 125 0.00 -0.73 -24.23
N ASN A 126 -0.22 0.05 -25.30
CA ASN A 126 0.71 0.13 -26.43
C ASN A 126 1.83 1.17 -26.22
N GLU A 127 1.70 2.04 -25.23
CA GLU A 127 2.66 3.11 -24.96
C GLU A 127 3.97 2.62 -24.33
N PRO A 128 5.05 3.42 -24.39
CA PRO A 128 6.25 3.19 -23.58
C PRO A 128 5.93 3.06 -22.09
N LEU A 129 6.25 1.88 -21.54
CA LEU A 129 6.04 1.58 -20.13
C LEU A 129 6.73 2.58 -19.19
N GLU A 130 7.84 3.17 -19.60
CA GLU A 130 8.54 4.23 -18.85
C GLU A 130 7.69 5.50 -18.72
N THR A 131 7.00 5.90 -19.80
CA THR A 131 6.09 7.05 -19.81
C THR A 131 4.87 6.77 -18.95
N VAL A 132 4.21 5.62 -19.18
CA VAL A 132 3.03 5.20 -18.42
C VAL A 132 3.34 5.06 -16.94
N TRP A 133 4.50 4.47 -16.60
CA TRP A 133 4.94 4.37 -15.21
C TRP A 133 5.11 5.75 -14.58
N LYS A 134 5.77 6.69 -15.27
CA LYS A 134 6.00 8.05 -14.78
C LYS A 134 4.69 8.79 -14.53
N GLN A 135 3.72 8.67 -15.45
CA GLN A 135 2.40 9.27 -15.33
C GLN A 135 1.59 8.69 -14.17
N ILE A 136 1.59 7.35 -14.00
CA ILE A 136 0.93 6.69 -12.87
C ILE A 136 1.60 7.08 -11.54
N ALA A 137 2.93 6.97 -11.44
CA ALA A 137 3.67 7.29 -10.23
C ALA A 137 3.44 8.74 -9.79
N SER A 138 3.41 9.67 -10.74
CA SER A 138 3.13 11.08 -10.48
C SER A 138 1.67 11.29 -10.08
N SER A 139 0.70 10.71 -10.77
CA SER A 139 -0.72 11.00 -10.55
C SER A 139 -1.29 10.39 -9.26
N LEU A 140 -0.69 9.32 -8.75
CA LEU A 140 -1.19 8.57 -7.60
C LEU A 140 -0.68 9.06 -6.24
N VAL A 141 0.23 10.04 -6.22
CA VAL A 141 0.82 10.60 -5.00
C VAL A 141 0.21 11.97 -4.71
N LYS A 142 -0.27 12.17 -3.48
CA LYS A 142 -0.76 13.48 -3.02
C LYS A 142 0.39 14.50 -3.05
N LYS A 143 0.10 15.67 -3.61
CA LYS A 143 1.03 16.79 -3.72
C LYS A 143 0.38 18.06 -3.22
N HIS A 144 1.21 19.01 -2.84
CA HIS A 144 0.81 20.40 -2.69
C HIS A 144 1.14 21.14 -3.98
N LYS A 145 0.28 22.08 -4.36
CA LYS A 145 0.54 22.92 -5.53
C LYS A 145 1.77 23.76 -5.27
N THR A 146 2.75 23.67 -6.16
CA THR A 146 4.00 24.41 -6.01
C THR A 146 3.76 25.92 -6.07
N SER A 147 2.77 26.34 -6.86
CA SER A 147 2.34 27.75 -6.95
C SER A 147 1.84 28.32 -5.62
N ASP A 148 1.03 27.56 -4.87
CA ASP A 148 0.53 27.99 -3.56
C ASP A 148 1.69 28.21 -2.57
N VAL A 149 2.69 27.31 -2.62
CA VAL A 149 3.90 27.39 -1.78
C VAL A 149 4.75 28.60 -2.12
N LEU A 150 5.00 28.83 -3.42
CA LEU A 150 5.79 29.97 -3.89
C LEU A 150 5.16 31.30 -3.47
N LEU A 151 3.84 31.42 -3.58
CA LEU A 151 3.08 32.60 -3.14
C LEU A 151 3.21 32.85 -1.63
N GLU A 152 3.24 31.78 -0.82
CA GLU A 152 3.42 31.90 0.62
C GLU A 152 4.84 32.33 0.99
N LEU A 153 5.86 31.94 0.23
CA LEU A 153 7.28 32.17 0.55
C LEU A 153 7.65 33.66 0.62
N ASP A 154 7.08 34.51 -0.24
CA ASP A 154 7.30 35.97 -0.30
C ASP A 154 8.80 36.34 -0.24
N ILE A 155 9.60 35.73 -1.14
CA ILE A 155 11.04 35.96 -1.27
C ILE A 155 11.29 36.85 -2.50
N ASP A 156 12.02 37.94 -2.31
CA ASP A 156 12.43 38.84 -3.40
C ASP A 156 13.16 38.07 -4.52
N GLU A 157 12.81 38.35 -5.78
CA GLU A 157 13.43 37.76 -7.00
C GLU A 157 13.22 36.25 -7.19
N LEU A 158 12.49 35.56 -6.29
CA LEU A 158 12.22 34.13 -6.40
C LEU A 158 11.47 33.77 -7.69
N ASP A 159 10.52 34.59 -8.12
CA ASP A 159 9.73 34.34 -9.33
C ASP A 159 10.63 34.30 -10.59
N GLU A 160 11.56 35.26 -10.72
CA GLU A 160 12.49 35.31 -11.86
C GLU A 160 13.46 34.13 -11.89
N ILE A 161 13.91 33.68 -10.71
CA ILE A 161 14.79 32.53 -10.57
C ILE A 161 14.03 31.24 -10.86
N TRP A 162 12.79 31.14 -10.37
CA TRP A 162 11.94 29.99 -10.58
C TRP A 162 11.61 29.77 -12.06
N GLU A 163 11.32 30.85 -12.81
CA GLU A 163 11.14 30.78 -14.26
C GLU A 163 12.37 30.21 -14.98
N LYS A 164 13.59 30.54 -14.54
CA LYS A 164 14.83 29.97 -15.09
C LYS A 164 14.96 28.48 -14.76
N ILE A 165 14.64 28.08 -13.53
CA ILE A 165 14.73 26.68 -13.07
C ILE A 165 13.78 25.79 -13.88
N ILE A 166 12.54 26.23 -14.11
CA ILE A 166 11.54 25.43 -14.85
C ILE A 166 11.96 25.16 -16.29
N LEU A 167 12.67 26.10 -16.92
CA LEU A 167 13.11 25.98 -18.31
C LEU A 167 14.41 25.19 -18.47
N ASP A 168 15.10 24.87 -17.37
CA ASP A 168 16.37 24.17 -17.39
C ASP A 168 16.17 22.65 -17.27
N ASP A 169 16.42 21.96 -18.39
CA ASP A 169 16.37 20.50 -18.50
C ASP A 169 17.32 19.79 -17.51
N THR A 170 18.33 20.47 -16.97
CA THR A 170 19.19 19.87 -15.96
C THR A 170 18.40 19.47 -14.72
N TYR A 171 17.28 20.12 -14.39
CA TYR A 171 16.50 19.72 -13.23
C TYR A 171 15.60 18.51 -13.48
N ASN A 172 15.36 18.10 -14.74
CA ASN A 172 14.45 17.01 -15.09
C ASN A 172 14.81 15.69 -14.38
N LEU A 173 13.80 15.09 -13.75
CA LEU A 173 13.90 13.82 -13.05
C LEU A 173 13.75 12.63 -14.02
N SER A 174 14.69 11.71 -13.91
CA SER A 174 14.59 10.36 -14.47
C SER A 174 13.62 9.49 -13.66
N ASN A 175 13.18 8.36 -14.23
CA ASN A 175 12.27 7.44 -13.54
C ASN A 175 12.87 6.85 -12.26
N ASP A 176 14.17 6.55 -12.26
CA ASP A 176 14.90 6.07 -11.09
C ASP A 176 14.93 7.12 -9.98
N GLU A 177 15.18 8.39 -10.34
CA GLU A 177 15.16 9.52 -9.39
C GLU A 177 13.76 9.77 -8.83
N ILE A 178 12.70 9.64 -9.66
CA ILE A 178 11.31 9.72 -9.18
C ILE A 178 11.01 8.58 -8.20
N SER A 179 11.42 7.35 -8.53
CA SER A 179 11.24 6.20 -7.64
C SER A 179 11.92 6.42 -6.29
N GLU A 180 13.19 6.84 -6.30
CA GLU A 180 13.96 7.10 -5.08
C GLU A 180 13.36 8.25 -4.27
N TYR A 181 12.98 9.35 -4.93
CA TYR A 181 12.35 10.50 -4.28
C TYR A 181 11.00 10.12 -3.66
N LEU A 182 10.12 9.41 -4.37
CA LEU A 182 8.80 9.04 -3.85
C LEU A 182 8.90 8.04 -2.68
N ASN A 183 9.89 7.16 -2.69
CA ASN A 183 10.14 6.16 -1.63
C ASN A 183 10.79 6.78 -0.38
N THR A 184 11.82 7.61 -0.56
CA THR A 184 12.64 8.14 0.55
C THR A 184 12.24 9.53 1.01
N LYS A 185 11.52 10.28 0.17
CA LYS A 185 11.26 11.72 0.30
C LYS A 185 12.54 12.58 0.30
N LEU A 186 13.65 12.03 -0.19
CA LEU A 186 14.92 12.75 -0.31
C LEU A 186 15.15 13.15 -1.78
N PRO A 187 15.45 14.43 -2.06
CA PRO A 187 15.71 14.88 -3.42
C PRO A 187 17.01 14.26 -3.97
N PRO A 188 17.14 14.08 -5.29
CA PRO A 188 18.36 13.56 -5.91
C PRO A 188 19.58 14.41 -5.57
N LYS A 189 20.68 13.74 -5.19
CA LYS A 189 21.94 14.41 -4.81
C LYS A 189 22.46 15.37 -5.88
N ARG A 190 22.24 15.06 -7.15
CA ARG A 190 22.65 15.91 -8.27
C ARG A 190 21.95 17.27 -8.22
N ILE A 191 20.63 17.29 -7.97
CA ILE A 191 19.85 18.53 -7.84
C ILE A 191 20.32 19.30 -6.62
N SER A 192 20.44 18.64 -5.46
CA SER A 192 20.93 19.29 -4.24
C SER A 192 22.33 19.88 -4.40
N ASN A 193 23.27 19.15 -4.99
CA ASN A 193 24.63 19.65 -5.23
C ASN A 193 24.65 20.84 -6.22
N THR A 194 23.72 20.86 -7.18
CA THR A 194 23.63 21.97 -8.15
C THR A 194 23.13 23.24 -7.46
N ILE A 195 22.14 23.11 -6.57
CA ILE A 195 21.66 24.22 -5.74
C ILE A 195 22.74 24.68 -4.75
N ASP A 196 23.44 23.75 -4.10
CA ASP A 196 24.48 24.08 -3.11
C ASP A 196 25.72 24.74 -3.73
N ALA A 197 25.96 24.54 -5.03
CA ALA A 197 27.07 25.16 -5.75
C ALA A 197 26.79 26.60 -6.20
N ASP A 198 25.52 27.00 -6.23
CA ASP A 198 25.08 28.34 -6.62
C ASP A 198 24.74 29.16 -5.36
N GLU A 199 25.41 30.30 -5.18
CA GLU A 199 25.29 31.13 -3.97
C GLU A 199 23.86 31.71 -3.80
N GLU A 200 23.20 32.05 -4.90
CA GLU A 200 21.85 32.62 -4.92
C GLU A 200 20.81 31.54 -4.57
N LEU A 201 20.90 30.37 -5.24
CA LEU A 201 20.00 29.24 -4.97
C LEU A 201 20.17 28.67 -3.56
N PHE A 202 21.41 28.60 -3.07
CA PHE A 202 21.70 28.13 -1.72
C PHE A 202 21.08 29.05 -0.65
N SER A 203 21.12 30.37 -0.88
CA SER A 203 20.50 31.35 0.00
C SER A 203 18.98 31.13 0.08
N ILE A 204 18.32 31.01 -1.08
CA ILE A 204 16.87 30.74 -1.17
C ILE A 204 16.50 29.43 -0.48
N SER A 205 17.25 28.35 -0.78
CA SER A 205 17.04 27.03 -0.17
C SER A 205 17.13 27.09 1.36
N SER A 206 18.06 27.87 1.90
CA SER A 206 18.23 28.08 3.34
C SER A 206 17.05 28.86 3.96
N ILE A 207 16.50 29.84 3.25
CA ILE A 207 15.32 30.61 3.70
C ILE A 207 14.08 29.70 3.74
N ILE A 208 13.85 28.90 2.69
CA ILE A 208 12.76 27.92 2.63
C ILE A 208 12.85 26.97 3.83
N LYS A 209 14.03 26.38 4.06
CA LYS A 209 14.26 25.46 5.17
C LYS A 209 13.95 26.08 6.53
N ALA A 210 14.39 27.32 6.77
CA ALA A 210 14.15 28.02 8.03
C ALA A 210 12.67 28.28 8.31
N LYS A 211 11.83 28.37 7.26
CA LYS A 211 10.39 28.58 7.39
C LYS A 211 9.62 27.31 7.75
N TYR A 212 10.04 26.15 7.23
CA TYR A 212 9.33 24.87 7.39
C TYR A 212 9.86 23.98 8.52
N ASP A 213 10.94 24.35 9.22
CA ASP A 213 11.42 23.67 10.45
C ASP A 213 10.47 23.83 11.68
N ASN A 214 9.25 24.35 11.50
CA ASN A 214 8.27 24.55 12.56
C ASN A 214 7.42 23.27 12.81
N PRO A 215 7.49 22.65 14.00
CA PRO A 215 6.82 21.38 14.29
C PRO A 215 5.27 21.43 14.40
N ASN A 216 4.65 22.61 14.21
CA ASN A 216 3.20 22.80 14.25
C ASN A 216 2.55 22.95 12.86
N ASP A 217 3.34 22.97 11.79
CA ASP A 217 2.80 23.01 10.43
C ASP A 217 2.52 21.58 9.94
N ASP A 218 1.30 21.33 9.46
CA ASP A 218 0.87 20.03 8.90
C ASP A 218 1.65 19.65 7.62
N PHE A 219 2.52 20.54 7.12
CA PHE A 219 3.27 20.43 5.88
C PHE A 219 4.67 19.84 6.10
N GLN A 220 4.77 18.51 6.20
CA GLN A 220 6.05 17.81 6.37
C GLN A 220 6.84 17.58 5.06
N LEU A 221 6.41 18.15 3.93
CA LEU A 221 6.88 17.75 2.58
C LEU A 221 7.79 18.77 1.88
N ILE A 222 8.04 19.95 2.45
CA ILE A 222 8.84 21.00 1.80
C ILE A 222 9.90 21.48 2.77
N ASP A 223 11.07 20.84 2.73
CA ASP A 223 12.20 21.16 3.62
C ASP A 223 13.26 22.03 2.94
N ASN A 224 13.27 22.13 1.61
CA ASN A 224 14.25 22.90 0.83
C ASN A 224 13.81 23.12 -0.64
N LEU A 225 14.59 23.89 -1.39
CA LEU A 225 14.35 24.19 -2.82
C LEU A 225 14.40 22.94 -3.71
N SER A 226 15.30 21.99 -3.45
CA SER A 226 15.41 20.75 -4.23
C SER A 226 14.12 19.92 -4.17
N THR A 227 13.52 19.85 -2.99
CA THR A 227 12.24 19.16 -2.75
C THR A 227 11.09 19.86 -3.50
N LEU A 228 11.11 21.19 -3.54
CA LEU A 228 10.14 21.99 -4.31
C LEU A 228 10.23 21.70 -5.82
N ILE A 229 11.45 21.66 -6.37
CA ILE A 229 11.68 21.31 -7.79
C ILE A 229 11.16 19.91 -8.11
N CYS A 230 11.41 18.94 -7.23
CA CYS A 230 10.93 17.57 -7.43
C CYS A 230 9.40 17.52 -7.45
N ASN A 231 8.74 18.20 -6.51
CA ASN A 231 7.29 18.28 -6.45
C ASN A 231 6.69 18.94 -7.70
N TYR A 232 7.29 20.03 -8.17
CA TYR A 232 6.87 20.73 -9.38
C TYR A 232 6.85 19.83 -10.61
N GLN A 233 7.91 19.04 -10.81
CA GLN A 233 7.96 18.15 -11.97
C GLN A 233 6.94 17.03 -11.92
N LEU A 234 6.67 16.51 -10.73
CA LEU A 234 5.58 15.56 -10.57
C LEU A 234 4.23 16.24 -10.83
N GLU A 235 4.03 17.48 -10.36
CA GLU A 235 2.81 18.28 -10.56
C GLU A 235 2.54 18.50 -12.05
N GLN A 236 3.53 18.94 -12.83
CA GLN A 236 3.39 19.14 -14.28
C GLN A 236 2.84 17.90 -15.00
N ILE A 237 3.29 16.71 -14.61
CA ILE A 237 2.86 15.45 -15.23
C ILE A 237 1.43 15.09 -14.80
N SER A 238 1.05 15.32 -13.54
CA SER A 238 -0.29 14.96 -13.06
C SER A 238 -1.37 15.96 -13.45
N ASP A 239 -1.02 17.24 -13.57
CA ASP A 239 -1.95 18.32 -13.88
C ASP A 239 -2.57 18.16 -15.27
N GLU A 240 -1.85 17.53 -16.20
CA GLU A 240 -2.38 17.12 -17.50
C GLU A 240 -3.68 16.30 -17.38
N PHE A 241 -3.80 15.51 -16.32
CA PHE A 241 -4.94 14.61 -16.09
C PHE A 241 -5.95 15.15 -15.06
N GLY A 242 -5.58 16.17 -14.28
CA GLY A 242 -6.44 16.78 -13.27
C GLY A 242 -6.75 15.87 -12.07
N ILE A 243 -5.83 14.97 -11.73
CA ILE A 243 -6.02 13.96 -10.68
C ILE A 243 -5.37 14.43 -9.39
N ASN A 244 -6.19 14.52 -8.34
CA ASN A 244 -5.77 14.98 -7.03
C ASN A 244 -6.07 13.90 -5.97
N PRO A 245 -5.07 13.07 -5.60
CA PRO A 245 -5.23 12.06 -4.57
C PRO A 245 -5.64 12.68 -3.23
N THR A 246 -6.67 12.12 -2.60
CA THR A 246 -7.18 12.61 -1.31
C THR A 246 -6.42 12.03 -0.11
N ILE A 247 -5.76 10.89 -0.29
CA ILE A 247 -5.02 10.18 0.76
C ILE A 247 -3.53 10.44 0.58
N GLU A 248 -2.82 10.68 1.68
CA GLU A 248 -1.36 10.69 1.66
C GLU A 248 -0.80 9.34 1.23
N SER A 249 0.16 9.37 0.32
CA SER A 249 0.83 8.15 -0.13
C SER A 249 1.66 7.58 1.03
N SER A 250 1.17 6.51 1.66
CA SER A 250 1.96 5.74 2.60
C SER A 250 2.81 4.72 1.83
N LYS A 251 4.14 4.86 1.94
CA LYS A 251 5.15 3.89 1.44
C LYS A 251 4.99 3.55 -0.05
N PHE A 252 5.36 4.50 -0.92
CA PHE A 252 5.54 4.23 -2.35
C PHE A 252 6.75 3.32 -2.57
N ILE A 253 6.56 2.22 -3.30
CA ILE A 253 7.63 1.29 -3.68
C ILE A 253 7.44 0.93 -5.15
N SER A 254 8.51 0.83 -5.92
CA SER A 254 8.45 0.42 -7.33
C SER A 254 9.66 -0.41 -7.72
N ASN A 255 9.66 -0.90 -8.97
CA ASN A 255 10.88 -1.38 -9.59
C ASN A 255 11.88 -0.22 -9.79
N LYS A 256 13.18 -0.54 -9.73
CA LYS A 256 14.25 0.48 -9.78
C LYS A 256 14.22 1.32 -11.06
N ASN A 257 14.01 0.65 -12.20
CA ASN A 257 14.02 1.27 -13.52
C ASN A 257 12.73 2.04 -13.85
N GLY A 258 11.74 2.03 -12.95
CA GLY A 258 10.44 2.68 -13.12
C GLY A 258 9.73 2.36 -14.43
N ASN A 259 9.44 1.08 -14.67
CA ASN A 259 8.80 0.62 -15.92
C ASN A 259 8.01 -0.69 -15.82
N LYS A 260 7.95 -1.33 -14.64
CA LYS A 260 7.38 -2.68 -14.48
C LYS A 260 6.24 -2.73 -13.47
N TRP A 261 6.40 -2.15 -12.29
CA TRP A 261 5.37 -2.19 -11.26
C TRP A 261 5.48 -1.06 -10.25
N ILE A 262 4.36 -0.78 -9.59
CA ILE A 262 4.19 0.22 -8.52
C ILE A 262 3.35 -0.41 -7.41
N LYS A 263 3.81 -0.30 -6.15
CA LYS A 263 3.04 -0.56 -4.94
C LYS A 263 2.86 0.77 -4.21
N ILE A 264 1.61 1.17 -4.02
CA ILE A 264 1.24 2.34 -3.22
C ILE A 264 -0.02 2.02 -2.42
N ASN A 265 -0.07 2.42 -1.15
CA ASN A 265 -1.24 2.22 -0.28
C ASN A 265 -1.80 0.78 -0.39
N ASN A 266 -3.06 0.62 -0.81
CA ASN A 266 -3.75 -0.66 -0.98
C ASN A 266 -3.86 -1.12 -2.45
N ILE A 267 -3.01 -0.63 -3.36
CA ILE A 267 -2.97 -1.12 -4.75
C ILE A 267 -1.57 -1.63 -5.13
N PHE A 268 -1.52 -2.67 -5.94
CA PHE A 268 -0.33 -3.13 -6.65
C PHE A 268 -0.61 -3.10 -8.15
N ILE A 269 0.20 -2.36 -8.89
CA ILE A 269 0.03 -2.09 -10.31
C ILE A 269 1.20 -2.74 -11.05
N CYS A 270 0.89 -3.59 -12.01
CA CYS A 270 1.83 -4.19 -12.95
C CYS A 270 1.62 -3.58 -14.34
N LEU A 271 2.69 -3.27 -15.06
CA LEU A 271 2.62 -2.69 -16.41
C LEU A 271 3.03 -3.72 -17.44
N VAL A 272 2.23 -3.87 -18.49
CA VAL A 272 2.47 -4.85 -19.56
C VAL A 272 2.16 -4.23 -20.91
N ASN A 273 3.01 -4.50 -21.92
CA ASN A 273 2.74 -4.05 -23.29
C ASN A 273 1.68 -4.91 -23.97
N LYS A 274 0.75 -4.27 -24.70
CA LYS A 274 -0.24 -4.88 -25.58
C LYS A 274 0.41 -5.75 -26.67
N VAL A 275 1.48 -5.25 -27.26
CA VAL A 275 2.24 -5.95 -28.30
C VAL A 275 3.68 -6.16 -27.84
N ASP A 276 4.22 -7.36 -28.08
CA ASP A 276 5.65 -7.61 -27.85
C ASP A 276 6.46 -6.87 -28.91
N ARG A 277 7.24 -5.88 -28.49
CA ARG A 277 8.07 -5.05 -29.37
C ARG A 277 9.08 -5.84 -30.20
N SER A 278 9.48 -7.03 -29.72
CA SER A 278 10.47 -7.87 -30.40
C SER A 278 9.88 -8.70 -31.54
N THR A 279 8.63 -9.13 -31.41
CA THR A 279 7.96 -10.02 -32.38
C THR A 279 6.86 -9.31 -33.15
N SER A 280 6.41 -8.13 -32.71
CA SER A 280 5.23 -7.41 -33.21
C SER A 280 3.94 -8.25 -33.15
N ILE A 281 3.90 -9.23 -32.24
CA ILE A 281 2.75 -10.10 -31.99
C ILE A 281 2.10 -9.66 -30.67
N ASP A 282 0.79 -9.82 -30.57
CA ASP A 282 0.04 -9.61 -29.34
C ASP A 282 0.68 -10.35 -28.17
N THR A 283 0.76 -9.66 -27.03
CA THR A 283 1.30 -10.26 -25.81
C THR A 283 0.36 -11.38 -25.35
N PRO A 284 0.83 -12.63 -25.25
CA PRO A 284 -0.03 -13.75 -24.91
C PRO A 284 -0.53 -13.64 -23.47
N PRO A 285 -1.72 -14.16 -23.15
CA PRO A 285 -2.28 -14.17 -21.78
C PRO A 285 -1.31 -14.69 -20.72
N GLN A 286 -0.55 -15.73 -21.05
CA GLN A 286 0.46 -16.32 -20.17
C GLN A 286 1.53 -15.30 -19.78
N LYS A 287 1.97 -14.43 -20.69
CA LYS A 287 2.98 -13.41 -20.41
C LYS A 287 2.45 -12.32 -19.49
N ILE A 288 1.16 -12.00 -19.53
CA ILE A 288 0.52 -11.11 -18.56
C ILE A 288 0.61 -11.71 -17.16
N TRP A 289 0.21 -12.98 -17.02
CA TRP A 289 0.26 -13.72 -15.75
C TRP A 289 1.70 -13.83 -15.21
N ASP A 290 2.66 -14.15 -16.08
CA ASP A 290 4.06 -14.30 -15.70
C ASP A 290 4.67 -12.96 -15.28
N THR A 291 4.36 -11.86 -15.99
CA THR A 291 4.85 -10.53 -15.62
C THR A 291 4.30 -10.10 -14.26
N LEU A 292 3.02 -10.38 -13.99
CA LEU A 292 2.42 -10.14 -12.66
C LEU A 292 3.16 -10.93 -11.56
N ASN A 293 3.39 -12.23 -11.77
CA ASN A 293 4.10 -13.08 -10.81
C ASN A 293 5.52 -12.57 -10.54
N GLU A 294 6.26 -12.28 -11.60
CA GLU A 294 7.62 -11.75 -11.48
C GLU A 294 7.67 -10.42 -10.72
N SER A 295 6.72 -9.51 -11.00
CA SER A 295 6.61 -8.23 -10.31
C SER A 295 6.31 -8.41 -8.82
N LEU A 296 5.40 -9.33 -8.45
CA LEU A 296 5.10 -9.65 -7.06
C LEU A 296 6.30 -10.28 -6.34
N ILE A 297 7.09 -11.11 -7.04
CA ILE A 297 8.34 -11.68 -6.50
C ILE A 297 9.40 -10.59 -6.31
N GLU A 298 9.55 -9.67 -7.27
CA GLU A 298 10.50 -8.56 -7.21
C GLU A 298 10.16 -7.57 -6.08
N TRP A 299 8.87 -7.35 -5.83
CA TRP A 299 8.38 -6.55 -4.70
C TRP A 299 8.86 -7.06 -3.34
N LYS A 300 9.10 -8.38 -3.22
CA LYS A 300 9.61 -9.04 -2.00
C LYS A 300 8.76 -8.72 -0.74
N PRO A 301 7.47 -9.09 -0.71
CA PRO A 301 6.64 -8.93 0.48
C PRO A 301 7.26 -9.58 1.72
N THR A 302 7.15 -8.91 2.86
CA THR A 302 7.65 -9.42 4.14
C THR A 302 6.88 -10.67 4.57
N TYR A 303 7.46 -11.47 5.48
CA TYR A 303 6.76 -12.62 6.07
C TYR A 303 5.40 -12.23 6.65
N TYR A 304 5.30 -11.02 7.24
CA TYR A 304 4.08 -10.52 7.84
C TYR A 304 3.01 -10.24 6.79
N GLN A 305 3.39 -9.62 5.66
CA GLN A 305 2.48 -9.37 4.53
C GLN A 305 2.00 -10.67 3.89
N LEU A 306 2.86 -11.68 3.75
CA LEU A 306 2.48 -13.01 3.26
C LEU A 306 1.49 -13.68 4.22
N MET A 307 1.78 -13.67 5.53
CA MET A 307 0.88 -14.24 6.53
C MET A 307 -0.48 -13.52 6.55
N GLN A 308 -0.48 -12.19 6.55
CA GLN A 308 -1.70 -11.38 6.59
C GLN A 308 -2.58 -11.67 5.36
N SER A 309 -1.98 -11.68 4.18
CA SER A 309 -2.70 -11.91 2.93
C SER A 309 -3.23 -13.35 2.85
N GLU A 310 -2.46 -14.35 3.29
CA GLU A 310 -2.94 -15.74 3.31
C GLU A 310 -4.07 -15.96 4.32
N ILE A 311 -4.01 -15.32 5.49
CA ILE A 311 -5.12 -15.33 6.45
C ILE A 311 -6.36 -14.70 5.83
N GLN A 312 -6.22 -13.59 5.12
CA GLN A 312 -7.32 -12.94 4.42
C GLN A 312 -7.92 -13.86 3.34
N ASN A 313 -7.08 -14.45 2.47
CA ASN A 313 -7.53 -15.42 1.46
C ASN A 313 -8.28 -16.60 2.10
N PHE A 314 -7.81 -17.07 3.25
CA PHE A 314 -8.46 -18.15 4.01
C PHE A 314 -9.84 -17.71 4.55
N ILE A 315 -9.98 -16.46 4.99
CA ILE A 315 -11.26 -15.89 5.44
C ILE A 315 -12.26 -15.84 4.28
N GLU A 316 -11.82 -15.30 3.13
CA GLU A 316 -12.64 -15.09 1.93
C GLU A 316 -13.05 -16.42 1.29
N SER A 317 -12.10 -17.36 1.13
CA SER A 317 -12.35 -18.66 0.48
C SER A 317 -13.29 -19.58 1.27
N ASN A 318 -13.28 -19.51 2.60
CA ASN A 318 -14.12 -20.38 3.43
C ASN A 318 -15.51 -19.80 3.72
N ALA A 319 -15.89 -18.72 3.04
CA ALA A 319 -17.18 -18.03 3.18
C ALA A 319 -17.60 -17.90 4.65
N PHE A 320 -16.65 -17.59 5.53
CA PHE A 320 -16.75 -17.42 6.98
C PHE A 320 -17.96 -18.10 7.66
N ALA A 321 -18.25 -19.36 7.34
CA ALA A 321 -19.48 -19.99 7.82
C ALA A 321 -19.29 -20.26 9.32
N PHE A 322 -19.86 -19.41 10.18
CA PHE A 322 -19.88 -19.67 11.62
C PHE A 322 -20.40 -21.08 11.83
N SER A 323 -19.71 -21.84 12.69
CA SER A 323 -20.06 -23.26 12.83
C SER A 323 -21.54 -23.38 13.21
N SER A 324 -22.25 -24.30 12.56
CA SER A 324 -23.68 -24.63 12.83
C SER A 324 -23.95 -25.09 14.26
N LYS A 325 -22.91 -25.14 15.12
CA LYS A 325 -23.07 -25.25 16.56
C LYS A 325 -23.86 -24.08 17.15
N HIS A 326 -23.83 -22.89 16.54
CA HIS A 326 -24.67 -21.77 16.95
C HIS A 326 -26.15 -22.00 16.63
N ASP A 327 -26.46 -22.69 15.52
CA ASP A 327 -27.84 -23.05 15.17
C ASP A 327 -28.47 -24.02 16.20
N ASN A 328 -27.64 -24.76 16.93
CA ASN A 328 -28.07 -25.77 17.91
C ASN A 328 -28.34 -25.23 19.33
N GLU A 329 -28.18 -23.93 19.58
CA GLU A 329 -28.46 -23.34 20.91
C GLU A 329 -29.36 -22.09 20.83
N ILE A 330 -30.52 -22.23 20.18
CA ILE A 330 -31.59 -21.21 20.15
C ILE A 330 -31.92 -20.70 21.58
N LEU A 331 -31.86 -21.58 22.58
CA LEU A 331 -32.08 -21.23 23.99
C LEU A 331 -31.01 -20.28 24.54
N SER A 332 -29.73 -20.53 24.23
CA SER A 332 -28.63 -19.64 24.61
C SER A 332 -28.81 -18.29 23.92
N GLN A 333 -29.11 -18.27 22.61
CA GLN A 333 -29.37 -17.03 21.87
C GLN A 333 -30.54 -16.23 22.47
N ALA A 334 -31.62 -16.91 22.86
CA ALA A 334 -32.77 -16.28 23.52
C ALA A 334 -32.42 -15.72 24.91
N ALA A 335 -31.60 -16.43 25.69
CA ALA A 335 -31.12 -15.96 26.99
C ALA A 335 -30.22 -14.72 26.84
N TRP A 336 -29.30 -14.73 25.87
CA TRP A 336 -28.46 -13.58 25.54
C TRP A 336 -29.28 -12.36 25.12
N LEU A 337 -30.27 -12.55 24.24
CA LEU A 337 -31.17 -11.47 23.84
C LEU A 337 -31.94 -10.90 25.04
N ASN A 338 -32.43 -11.76 25.94
CA ASN A 338 -33.12 -11.34 27.15
C ASN A 338 -32.23 -10.54 28.10
N GLU A 339 -30.95 -10.91 28.25
CA GLU A 339 -29.98 -10.14 29.05
C GLU A 339 -29.71 -8.76 28.42
N ILE A 340 -29.55 -8.69 27.09
CA ILE A 340 -29.39 -7.42 26.37
C ILE A 340 -30.61 -6.52 26.59
N LEU A 341 -31.83 -7.05 26.44
CA LEU A 341 -33.07 -6.27 26.58
C LEU A 341 -33.33 -5.78 28.01
N LYS A 342 -32.77 -6.45 29.03
CA LYS A 342 -32.89 -6.07 30.44
C LYS A 342 -31.78 -5.16 30.94
N SER A 343 -30.70 -5.03 30.17
CA SER A 343 -29.51 -4.29 30.56
C SER A 343 -29.68 -2.77 30.44
N THR A 344 -28.94 -2.02 31.25
CA THR A 344 -28.74 -0.56 31.08
C THR A 344 -27.76 -0.30 29.94
N GLU A 345 -27.75 0.88 29.32
CA GLU A 345 -26.85 1.18 28.18
C GLU A 345 -25.37 0.78 28.40
N LEU A 346 -24.83 1.02 29.60
CA LEU A 346 -23.45 0.68 29.94
C LEU A 346 -23.22 -0.85 30.06
N SER A 347 -24.20 -1.59 30.57
CA SER A 347 -24.12 -3.05 30.70
C SER A 347 -24.42 -3.75 29.37
N GLN A 348 -25.28 -3.17 28.55
CA GLN A 348 -25.55 -3.60 27.18
C GLN A 348 -24.27 -3.62 26.34
N PHE A 349 -23.48 -2.54 26.41
CA PHE A 349 -22.19 -2.45 25.72
C PHE A 349 -21.24 -3.58 26.11
N ASN A 350 -21.12 -3.88 27.41
CA ASN A 350 -20.26 -4.97 27.90
C ASN A 350 -20.73 -6.35 27.43
N ILE A 351 -22.04 -6.60 27.42
CA ILE A 351 -22.63 -7.85 26.92
C ILE A 351 -22.34 -8.01 25.42
N ILE A 352 -22.50 -6.93 24.63
CA ILE A 352 -22.17 -6.92 23.20
C ILE A 352 -20.68 -7.16 22.97
N GLN A 353 -19.79 -6.53 23.74
CA GLN A 353 -18.35 -6.79 23.65
C GLN A 353 -18.00 -8.24 23.96
N SER A 354 -18.64 -8.86 24.95
CA SER A 354 -18.42 -10.28 25.25
C SER A 354 -18.85 -11.18 24.08
N LEU A 355 -19.92 -10.83 23.36
CA LEU A 355 -20.34 -11.57 22.16
C LEU A 355 -19.28 -11.47 21.05
N PHE A 356 -18.78 -10.26 20.77
CA PHE A 356 -17.71 -10.08 19.79
C PHE A 356 -16.45 -10.86 20.18
N LYS A 357 -16.10 -10.88 21.47
CA LYS A 357 -14.97 -11.67 21.96
C LYS A 357 -15.17 -13.17 21.72
N ASN A 358 -16.31 -13.73 22.08
CA ASN A 358 -16.59 -15.16 21.89
C ASN A 358 -16.55 -15.53 20.39
N LEU A 359 -17.16 -14.71 19.54
CA LEU A 359 -17.07 -14.90 18.09
C LEU A 359 -15.62 -14.85 17.61
N SER A 360 -14.80 -13.90 18.09
CA SER A 360 -13.38 -13.80 17.74
C SER A 360 -12.56 -15.02 18.19
N GLU A 361 -12.86 -15.58 19.36
CA GLU A 361 -12.19 -16.79 19.87
C GLU A 361 -12.49 -18.01 18.99
N ASP A 362 -13.73 -18.15 18.51
CA ASP A 362 -14.09 -19.20 17.56
C ASP A 362 -13.33 -19.09 16.24
N LEU A 363 -13.10 -17.87 15.76
CA LEU A 363 -12.29 -17.61 14.56
C LEU A 363 -10.85 -18.02 14.80
N PHE A 364 -10.28 -17.65 15.94
CA PHE A 364 -8.95 -18.08 16.32
C PHE A 364 -8.82 -19.61 16.37
N PHE A 365 -9.82 -20.31 16.92
CA PHE A 365 -9.83 -21.77 16.92
C PHE A 365 -9.89 -22.38 15.51
N LYS A 366 -10.62 -21.76 14.58
CA LYS A 366 -10.64 -22.19 13.17
C LYS A 366 -9.28 -22.02 12.51
N PHE A 367 -8.63 -20.87 12.69
CA PHE A 367 -7.27 -20.65 12.18
C PHE A 367 -6.31 -21.70 12.72
N LYS A 368 -6.32 -21.94 14.04
CA LYS A 368 -5.44 -22.92 14.70
C LYS A 368 -5.66 -24.35 14.22
N LYS A 369 -6.89 -24.74 13.85
CA LYS A 369 -7.19 -26.09 13.35
C LYS A 369 -6.91 -26.27 11.86
N SER A 370 -6.72 -25.19 11.12
CA SER A 370 -6.49 -25.27 9.68
C SER A 370 -5.10 -25.82 9.36
N SER A 371 -5.05 -27.07 8.89
CA SER A 371 -3.78 -27.72 8.53
C SER A 371 -3.11 -27.09 7.30
N SER A 372 -3.88 -26.52 6.37
CA SER A 372 -3.35 -25.81 5.19
C SER A 372 -2.70 -24.49 5.58
N LEU A 373 -3.41 -23.66 6.35
CA LEU A 373 -2.92 -22.36 6.81
C LEU A 373 -1.68 -22.51 7.69
N ASN A 374 -1.72 -23.42 8.68
CA ASN A 374 -0.57 -23.68 9.55
C ASN A 374 0.64 -24.16 8.74
N ARG A 375 0.44 -25.07 7.78
CA ARG A 375 1.53 -25.54 6.91
C ARG A 375 2.11 -24.42 6.06
N TYR A 376 1.28 -23.52 5.54
CA TYR A 376 1.74 -22.37 4.77
C TYR A 376 2.58 -21.41 5.63
N ILE A 377 2.12 -21.10 6.84
CA ILE A 377 2.86 -20.26 7.79
C ILE A 377 4.19 -20.92 8.18
N ASP A 378 4.19 -22.21 8.47
CA ASP A 378 5.41 -22.97 8.77
C ASP A 378 6.39 -22.93 7.59
N ASN A 379 5.89 -23.07 6.36
CA ASN A 379 6.69 -23.00 5.14
C ASN A 379 7.37 -21.64 4.96
N ILE A 380 6.71 -20.52 5.29
CA ILE A 380 7.34 -19.19 5.30
C ILE A 380 8.57 -19.22 6.22
N PHE A 381 8.40 -19.66 7.46
CA PHE A 381 9.50 -19.64 8.43
C PHE A 381 10.59 -20.67 8.11
N LEU A 382 10.28 -21.78 7.45
CA LEU A 382 11.28 -22.72 6.93
C LEU A 382 12.19 -22.04 5.90
N VAL A 383 11.62 -21.29 4.95
CA VAL A 383 12.39 -20.53 3.95
C VAL A 383 13.32 -19.50 4.62
N TYR A 384 12.82 -18.75 5.61
CA TYR A 384 13.66 -17.79 6.35
C TYR A 384 14.76 -18.49 7.18
N LYS A 385 14.47 -19.64 7.79
CA LYS A 385 15.46 -20.44 8.52
C LYS A 385 16.57 -20.96 7.60
N GLU A 386 16.22 -21.42 6.41
CA GLU A 386 17.19 -21.87 5.41
C GLU A 386 18.08 -20.72 4.94
N LYS A 387 17.49 -19.57 4.59
CA LYS A 387 18.23 -18.34 4.26
C LYS A 387 19.18 -17.92 5.38
N PHE A 388 18.71 -17.94 6.64
CA PHE A 388 19.52 -17.57 7.81
C PHE A 388 20.71 -18.52 8.03
N THR A 389 20.48 -19.83 7.85
CA THR A 389 21.53 -20.85 7.98
C THR A 389 22.65 -20.61 6.97
N ASN A 390 22.28 -20.24 5.74
CA ASN A 390 23.21 -19.93 4.66
C ASN A 390 23.75 -18.49 4.70
N TYR A 391 23.33 -17.64 5.65
CA TYR A 391 23.75 -16.24 5.72
C TYR A 391 25.23 -16.13 6.16
N PRO A 392 26.12 -15.54 5.34
CA PRO A 392 27.54 -15.44 5.65
C PRO A 392 27.80 -14.21 6.53
N SER A 393 27.74 -14.38 7.84
CA SER A 393 28.22 -13.37 8.80
C SER A 393 28.74 -14.06 10.06
N SER A 394 29.89 -13.56 10.55
CA SER A 394 30.55 -14.01 11.79
C SER A 394 30.28 -13.07 12.96
N ASN A 395 29.38 -12.08 12.78
CA ASN A 395 29.02 -11.13 13.82
C ASN A 395 28.24 -11.82 14.94
N GLN A 396 28.50 -11.45 16.20
CA GLN A 396 27.69 -11.90 17.35
C GLN A 396 26.21 -11.54 17.18
N GLN A 397 25.92 -10.46 16.46
CA GLN A 397 24.57 -9.99 16.13
C GLN A 397 24.05 -10.51 14.77
N LYS A 398 24.60 -11.61 14.24
CA LYS A 398 24.23 -12.22 12.94
C LYS A 398 22.71 -12.28 12.70
N SER A 399 21.93 -12.65 13.71
CA SER A 399 20.47 -12.75 13.61
C SER A 399 19.81 -11.39 13.33
N LEU A 400 20.22 -10.35 14.07
CA LEU A 400 19.67 -9.01 13.91
C LEU A 400 20.08 -8.37 12.59
N GLU A 401 21.33 -8.58 12.19
CA GLU A 401 21.85 -8.16 10.89
C GLU A 401 21.06 -8.80 9.74
N PHE A 402 20.85 -10.12 9.79
CA PHE A 402 20.03 -10.84 8.82
C PHE A 402 18.60 -10.32 8.76
N CYS A 403 17.95 -10.14 9.92
CA CYS A 403 16.58 -9.63 9.99
C CYS A 403 16.47 -8.20 9.46
N ALA A 404 17.40 -7.30 9.81
CA ALA A 404 17.42 -5.93 9.30
C ALA A 404 17.55 -5.92 7.76
N LYS A 405 18.43 -6.76 7.22
CA LYS A 405 18.61 -6.91 5.77
C LYS A 405 17.36 -7.44 5.06
N GLU A 406 16.74 -8.52 5.56
CA GLU A 406 15.53 -9.08 4.96
C GLU A 406 14.32 -8.13 5.05
N MET A 407 14.31 -7.22 6.02
CA MET A 407 13.28 -6.17 6.17
C MET A 407 13.64 -4.86 5.47
N ASN A 408 14.76 -4.80 4.74
CA ASN A 408 15.27 -3.60 4.07
C ASN A 408 15.45 -2.40 5.02
N ILE A 409 15.90 -2.66 6.25
CA ILE A 409 16.19 -1.65 7.27
C ILE A 409 17.67 -1.27 7.19
N ALA A 410 17.96 0.02 7.06
CA ALA A 410 19.32 0.54 7.11
C ALA A 410 19.92 0.35 8.53
N ILE A 411 21.12 -0.22 8.60
CA ILE A 411 21.82 -0.48 9.87
C ILE A 411 22.61 0.77 10.27
N GLY A 412 22.12 1.47 11.27
CA GLY A 412 22.79 2.56 11.99
C GLY A 412 23.25 2.14 13.40
N GLN A 413 23.67 3.12 14.20
CA GLN A 413 24.28 2.88 15.51
C GLN A 413 23.31 2.25 16.54
N ASP A 414 22.01 2.62 16.49
CA ASP A 414 20.99 2.17 17.45
C ASP A 414 19.95 1.19 16.84
N THR A 415 20.03 0.87 15.54
CA THR A 415 19.00 0.10 14.82
C THR A 415 18.60 -1.20 15.51
N TYR A 416 19.57 -1.96 16.03
CA TYR A 416 19.28 -3.22 16.72
C TYR A 416 18.55 -3.03 18.05
N GLN A 417 18.82 -1.93 18.75
CA GLN A 417 18.11 -1.56 19.97
C GLN A 417 16.70 -1.10 19.62
N ASP A 418 16.55 -0.34 18.54
CA ASP A 418 15.25 0.13 18.03
C ASP A 418 14.35 -1.04 17.60
N MET A 419 14.92 -2.09 16.98
CA MET A 419 14.18 -3.32 16.65
C MET A 419 13.56 -3.97 17.88
N TYR A 420 14.33 -4.13 18.97
CA TYR A 420 13.81 -4.68 20.22
C TYR A 420 12.88 -3.71 20.94
N HIS A 421 13.14 -2.41 20.86
CA HIS A 421 12.26 -1.39 21.40
C HIS A 421 10.89 -1.44 20.72
N ALA A 422 10.85 -1.55 19.39
CA ALA A 422 9.62 -1.70 18.62
C ALA A 422 8.88 -3.00 18.96
N LEU A 423 9.58 -4.12 19.11
CA LEU A 423 8.98 -5.39 19.55
C LEU A 423 8.34 -5.26 20.94
N ASN A 424 9.07 -4.66 21.90
CA ASN A 424 8.57 -4.45 23.25
C ASN A 424 7.39 -3.48 23.25
N MET A 425 7.47 -2.40 22.47
CA MET A 425 6.38 -1.45 22.32
C MET A 425 5.13 -2.16 21.78
N HIS A 426 5.26 -2.96 20.74
CA HIS A 426 4.15 -3.72 20.17
C HIS A 426 3.61 -4.79 21.14
N ALA A 427 4.46 -5.47 21.90
CA ALA A 427 4.05 -6.52 22.84
C ALA A 427 3.46 -5.98 24.15
N SER A 428 3.87 -4.78 24.57
CA SER A 428 3.52 -4.19 25.87
C SER A 428 2.57 -3.01 25.77
N SER A 429 2.32 -2.47 24.58
CA SER A 429 1.43 -1.33 24.35
C SER A 429 0.25 -1.77 23.48
N LYS A 430 -0.93 -1.23 23.79
CA LYS A 430 -2.11 -1.33 22.92
C LYS A 430 -2.54 0.08 22.57
N ASN A 431 -2.95 0.29 21.31
CA ASN A 431 -3.65 1.50 20.93
C ASN A 431 -4.95 1.54 21.73
N TYR A 432 -5.04 2.50 22.65
CA TYR A 432 -6.17 2.63 23.55
C TYR A 432 -7.21 3.51 22.88
N GLU A 433 -8.22 2.89 22.26
CA GLU A 433 -9.29 3.60 21.53
C GLU A 433 -10.47 3.99 22.43
N GLU A 434 -10.45 3.59 23.70
CA GLU A 434 -11.53 3.91 24.64
C GLU A 434 -11.33 5.28 25.30
N LYS A 435 -12.44 5.91 25.72
CA LYS A 435 -12.43 7.26 26.32
C LYS A 435 -11.82 7.33 27.72
N HIS A 436 -11.64 6.19 28.41
CA HIS A 436 -11.25 6.17 29.83
C HIS A 436 -10.30 5.03 30.16
N ILE A 437 -9.02 5.32 30.41
CA ILE A 437 -8.03 4.30 30.81
C ILE A 437 -8.47 3.58 32.09
N SER A 438 -8.86 2.30 31.98
CA SER A 438 -9.09 1.45 33.15
C SER A 438 -7.75 1.09 33.80
N THR A 439 -7.65 1.33 35.11
CA THR A 439 -6.45 1.26 35.97
C THR A 439 -5.46 0.12 35.69
N GLY A 440 -4.16 0.46 35.63
CA GLY A 440 -3.02 -0.47 35.62
C GLY A 440 -2.01 -0.21 36.74
N THR A 441 -1.08 -1.12 36.95
CA THR A 441 -0.04 -1.06 37.99
C THR A 441 1.02 0.01 37.68
N VAL A 442 1.30 0.88 38.65
CA VAL A 442 2.34 1.93 38.57
C VAL A 442 3.61 1.42 39.25
N PHE A 443 4.75 1.40 38.55
CA PHE A 443 6.05 1.14 39.17
C PHE A 443 6.60 2.44 39.76
N LEU A 444 6.95 2.41 41.05
CA LEU A 444 7.58 3.52 41.75
C LEU A 444 9.10 3.32 41.72
N ASP A 445 9.81 4.19 41.00
CA ASP A 445 11.27 4.25 41.07
C ASP A 445 11.71 5.05 42.31
N LYS A 446 12.39 4.37 43.25
CA LYS A 446 12.95 4.98 44.46
C LYS A 446 14.33 5.61 44.25
N THR A 447 14.90 5.53 43.03
CA THR A 447 16.28 5.95 42.75
C THR A 447 16.41 7.24 41.92
N SER A 448 15.30 7.81 41.44
CA SER A 448 15.29 9.14 40.82
C SER A 448 15.48 10.23 41.87
N VAL A 449 16.66 10.86 41.87
CA VAL A 449 17.00 12.05 42.69
C VAL A 449 16.33 13.33 42.16
N HIS A 450 15.48 13.22 41.14
CA HIS A 450 14.65 14.32 40.66
C HIS A 450 13.19 14.09 41.05
N ASP A 451 12.65 15.05 41.80
CA ASP A 451 11.27 15.16 42.32
C ASP A 451 10.19 15.29 41.21
N LYS A 452 10.43 14.76 40.01
CA LYS A 452 9.48 14.72 38.91
C LYS A 452 9.01 13.28 38.73
N PHE A 453 7.75 13.05 39.11
CA PHE A 453 7.02 11.81 38.86
C PHE A 453 7.05 11.46 37.37
N HIS A 454 7.87 10.48 36.98
CA HIS A 454 7.77 9.84 35.68
C HIS A 454 6.75 8.70 35.79
N ARG A 455 5.53 8.91 35.26
CA ARG A 455 4.52 7.86 35.16
C ARG A 455 4.76 7.08 33.87
N THR A 456 5.39 5.91 33.99
CA THR A 456 5.49 4.95 32.88
C THR A 456 4.55 3.79 33.17
N LEU A 457 3.51 3.61 32.35
CA LEU A 457 2.60 2.48 32.41
C LEU A 457 3.20 1.35 31.56
N ILE A 458 3.55 0.21 32.17
CA ILE A 458 4.07 -0.97 31.47
C ILE A 458 3.13 -2.14 31.75
N LEU A 459 2.56 -2.75 30.70
CA LEU A 459 1.56 -3.81 30.82
C LEU A 459 2.09 -5.24 30.56
N SER A 460 3.40 -5.47 30.44
CA SER A 460 3.93 -6.85 30.43
C SER A 460 5.40 -6.98 30.86
N GLY A 461 5.76 -8.18 31.38
CA GLY A 461 6.93 -8.46 32.20
C GLY A 461 8.25 -8.79 31.50
N PHE A 462 8.50 -8.31 30.27
CA PHE A 462 9.78 -8.48 29.60
C PHE A 462 10.32 -7.12 29.13
N CYS A 463 11.26 -6.53 29.88
CA CYS A 463 12.02 -5.36 29.40
C CYS A 463 13.42 -5.28 30.04
N LEU A 464 14.44 -5.11 29.19
CA LEU A 464 15.71 -4.46 29.52
C LEU A 464 15.50 -2.95 29.28
N LEU A 465 15.66 -2.14 30.32
CA LEU A 465 15.38 -0.70 30.29
C LEU A 465 16.53 0.11 29.67
N LYS A 466 16.24 0.87 28.60
CA LYS A 466 16.90 2.14 28.27
C LYS A 466 15.85 3.21 28.53
N ILE A 467 16.05 4.05 29.55
CA ILE A 467 15.08 5.09 29.94
C ILE A 467 15.14 6.21 28.89
N ALA A 468 14.19 6.23 27.97
CA ALA A 468 13.94 7.38 27.10
C ALA A 468 12.98 8.35 27.81
N LYS A 469 13.36 9.62 27.83
CA LYS A 469 12.72 10.70 28.58
C LYS A 469 11.49 11.20 27.81
N ILE A 470 10.32 10.62 28.06
CA ILE A 470 9.05 11.14 27.51
C ILE A 470 8.53 12.22 28.46
N SER A 471 8.63 13.49 28.05
CA SER A 471 7.99 14.61 28.74
C SER A 471 6.52 14.71 28.31
N LEU A 472 5.60 14.28 29.18
CA LEU A 472 4.19 14.62 29.02
C LEU A 472 4.00 16.11 29.35
N ASN A 473 3.60 16.90 28.36
CA ASN A 473 3.23 18.30 28.55
C ASN A 473 2.02 18.42 29.48
N SER A 474 2.18 19.21 30.53
CA SER A 474 1.23 19.36 31.65
C SER A 474 0.12 20.39 31.36
N SER A 475 -0.60 20.25 30.24
CA SER A 475 -1.72 21.14 29.89
C SER A 475 -3.11 20.54 30.07
N PHE A 476 -3.23 19.28 30.50
CA PHE A 476 -4.51 18.55 30.57
C PHE A 476 -5.29 18.65 31.91
N PHE A 477 -4.89 19.53 32.84
CA PHE A 477 -5.65 19.74 34.07
C PHE A 477 -6.29 21.14 34.11
N PRO A 478 -7.63 21.26 34.22
CA PRO A 478 -8.25 22.55 34.52
C PRO A 478 -7.80 23.02 35.90
N LYS A 479 -7.33 24.27 35.98
CA LYS A 479 -6.93 24.91 37.24
C LYS A 479 -8.11 24.92 38.22
N PRO A 480 -7.89 24.62 39.51
CA PRO A 480 -8.96 24.66 40.50
C PRO A 480 -9.46 26.10 40.70
N ILE A 481 -10.78 26.27 40.62
CA ILE A 481 -11.50 27.49 41.00
C ILE A 481 -11.28 27.70 42.50
N LYS A 482 -10.65 28.81 42.87
CA LYS A 482 -10.54 29.26 44.26
C LYS A 482 -11.91 29.74 44.75
N ARG A 483 -12.35 29.26 45.91
CA ARG A 483 -13.33 29.96 46.74
C ARG A 483 -12.65 31.09 47.49
#